data_AF-A0A7C1T5Y7-F1
#
_entry.id   AF-A0A7C1T5Y7-F1
#
_cell.length_a   1.000
_cell.length_b   1.000
_cell.length_c   1.000
_cell.angle_alpha   90.00
_cell.angle_beta   90.00
_cell.angle_gamma   90.00
#
_symmetry.space_group_name_H-M   'P 1'
#
loop_
_entity.id
_entity.type
_entity.pdbx_description
1 polymer ?
#
loop_
_entity_poly.entity_id
_entity_poly.type
_entity_poly.pdbx_seq_one_letter_code
_entity_poly.pdbx_strand_id
1 'polypeptide(L)'
;MTIPQGRSVRSELIGFERTKKIADPAIEPVRGKVGQCRLCGKRSLLTSSHVLPRAVGNSGPWFAHSYTTFLGGHQNNFTRRRFPNGIEFFTTCSDCNNSIGSLEDKSVLEFYQTIEGVLNSPLRLPPTLIIKTKLNRLFRAIIFHLSTANDKSPDAALDNVAKKLRLNELHITKARLYFFAWPYIGDKHVIVRDFAWTNMKDHYGGYAHVLKLAPLGFAVGDTPKFKGMTSLNPYLTATDDEYVEIPFDLFRKESDDAWPAVPSDWEAILRGDSMGMISQRN
;
A
#
# COMPACT_ATOMS: atom_id res chain seq x y z
N MET A 1 39.21 44.25 -52.94
CA MET A 1 37.93 43.61 -52.58
C MET A 1 38.23 42.46 -51.65
N THR A 2 38.02 42.68 -50.36
CA THR A 2 38.30 41.74 -49.27
C THR A 2 36.98 41.35 -48.64
N ILE A 3 36.64 40.06 -48.71
CA ILE A 3 35.40 39.48 -48.16
C ILE A 3 35.61 39.28 -46.65
N PRO A 4 34.78 39.86 -45.75
CA PRO A 4 34.89 39.59 -44.33
C PRO A 4 34.35 38.20 -44.00
N GLN A 5 35.14 37.39 -43.29
CA GLN A 5 34.71 36.11 -42.73
C GLN A 5 33.61 36.33 -41.67
N GLY A 6 32.46 35.67 -41.88
CA GLY A 6 31.33 35.68 -40.96
C GLY A 6 31.69 35.01 -39.64
N ARG A 7 31.40 35.72 -38.53
CA ARG A 7 31.50 35.24 -37.15
C ARG A 7 30.61 34.00 -36.95
N SER A 8 31.15 32.95 -36.32
CA SER A 8 30.36 31.82 -35.87
C SER A 8 29.39 32.29 -34.79
N VAL A 9 28.09 32.18 -35.05
CA VAL A 9 27.07 32.32 -34.01
C VAL A 9 27.20 31.10 -33.12
N ARG A 10 27.82 31.25 -31.95
CA ARG A 10 27.68 30.27 -30.87
C ARG A 10 26.20 30.27 -30.50
N SER A 11 25.51 29.16 -30.77
CA SER A 11 24.21 28.90 -30.18
C SER A 11 24.41 28.85 -28.67
N GLU A 12 24.05 29.94 -27.98
CA GLU A 12 23.81 29.92 -26.55
C GLU A 12 22.69 28.91 -26.31
N LEU A 13 23.09 27.69 -25.98
CA LEU A 13 22.20 26.72 -25.37
C LEU A 13 21.62 27.40 -24.13
N ILE A 14 20.34 27.72 -24.22
CA ILE A 14 19.50 28.12 -23.09
C ILE A 14 19.74 27.06 -22.02
N GLY A 15 20.55 27.42 -21.03
CA GLY A 15 20.77 26.59 -19.87
C GLY A 15 19.40 26.46 -19.22
N PHE A 16 18.77 25.30 -19.34
CA PHE A 16 17.69 24.92 -18.44
C PHE A 16 18.27 25.05 -17.03
N GLU A 17 17.89 26.11 -16.32
CA GLU A 17 18.16 26.22 -14.90
C GLU A 17 17.74 24.89 -14.28
N ARG A 18 18.67 24.24 -13.58
CA ARG A 18 18.34 23.07 -12.77
C ARG A 18 17.40 23.58 -11.68
N THR A 19 16.10 23.58 -11.97
CA THR A 19 15.06 23.88 -10.99
C THR A 19 15.30 22.97 -9.81
N LYS A 20 15.66 23.57 -8.67
CA LYS A 20 15.96 22.85 -7.43
C LYS A 20 14.72 22.05 -7.07
N LYS A 21 14.79 20.71 -7.21
CA LYS A 21 13.67 19.83 -6.88
C LYS A 21 13.24 20.08 -5.44
N ILE A 22 11.96 20.31 -5.24
CA ILE A 22 11.35 20.53 -3.91
C ILE A 22 10.93 19.20 -3.31
N ALA A 23 10.78 19.12 -1.98
CA ALA A 23 10.21 17.94 -1.35
C ALA A 23 8.78 17.68 -1.85
N ASP A 24 8.44 16.40 -2.03
CA ASP A 24 7.07 16.02 -2.38
C ASP A 24 6.13 16.47 -1.26
N PRO A 25 5.25 17.47 -1.49
CA PRO A 25 4.45 18.08 -0.44
C PRO A 25 3.41 17.10 0.14
N ALA A 26 3.07 16.05 -0.60
CA ALA A 26 2.11 15.04 -0.18
C ALA A 26 2.75 13.89 0.62
N ILE A 27 4.07 13.93 0.88
CA ILE A 27 4.72 13.03 1.85
C ILE A 27 5.44 13.86 2.90
N GLU A 28 4.73 14.18 3.98
CA GLU A 28 5.25 15.07 5.01
C GLU A 28 6.02 14.31 6.10
N PRO A 29 7.21 14.80 6.52
CA PRO A 29 7.91 14.23 7.65
C PRO A 29 7.07 14.41 8.91
N VAL A 30 6.66 13.31 9.55
CA VAL A 30 5.96 13.37 10.84
C VAL A 30 6.92 13.99 11.86
N ARG A 31 6.71 15.26 12.17
CA ARG A 31 7.44 16.01 13.19
C ARG A 31 6.57 16.06 14.44
N GLY A 32 6.64 15.01 15.25
CA GLY A 32 5.87 14.95 16.48
C GLY A 32 6.03 13.60 17.14
N LYS A 33 6.81 13.55 18.22
CA LYS A 33 6.93 12.35 19.04
C LYS A 33 5.67 12.10 19.88
N VAL A 34 4.80 13.09 20.09
CA VAL A 34 3.57 12.93 20.88
C VAL A 34 2.35 13.24 20.03
N GLY A 35 1.38 12.33 19.99
CA GLY A 35 0.17 12.45 19.20
C GLY A 35 -0.86 11.38 19.56
N GLN A 36 -1.98 11.32 18.84
CA GLN A 36 -2.97 10.26 19.00
C GLN A 36 -2.50 9.00 18.27
N CYS A 37 -2.48 7.86 18.96
CA CYS A 37 -2.22 6.57 18.35
C CYS A 37 -3.36 6.19 17.39
N ARG A 38 -3.05 5.86 16.14
CA ARG A 38 -4.06 5.51 15.13
C ARG A 38 -4.85 4.26 15.46
N LEU A 39 -4.28 3.33 16.23
CA LEU A 39 -4.94 2.05 16.56
C LEU A 39 -5.70 2.04 17.88
N CYS A 40 -5.36 2.88 18.86
CA CYS A 40 -6.09 2.90 20.14
C CYS A 40 -6.67 4.27 20.51
N GLY A 41 -6.40 5.31 19.72
CA GLY A 41 -6.87 6.68 19.95
C GLY A 41 -6.20 7.41 21.13
N LYS A 42 -5.47 6.71 22.00
CA LYS A 42 -4.80 7.30 23.15
C LYS A 42 -3.72 8.29 22.70
N ARG A 43 -3.63 9.43 23.38
CA ARG A 43 -2.53 10.37 23.21
C ARG A 43 -1.30 9.86 23.96
N SER A 44 -0.20 9.63 23.25
CA SER A 44 1.04 9.09 23.83
C SER A 44 2.27 9.49 23.03
N LEU A 45 3.45 9.06 23.51
CA LEU A 45 4.64 8.96 22.68
C LEU A 45 4.34 7.98 21.52
N LEU A 46 4.51 8.44 20.29
CA LEU A 46 4.39 7.66 19.08
C LEU A 46 5.74 7.03 18.74
N THR A 47 5.67 5.81 18.26
CA THR A 47 6.77 4.96 17.85
C THR A 47 6.71 4.77 16.34
N SER A 48 7.86 4.46 15.75
CA SER A 48 7.94 4.12 14.33
C SER A 48 7.32 2.74 14.09
N SER A 49 6.30 2.67 13.25
CA SER A 49 5.66 1.42 12.83
C SER A 49 5.88 1.19 11.35
N HIS A 50 6.33 0.00 10.98
CA HIS A 50 6.49 -0.39 9.59
C HIS A 50 5.13 -0.64 8.95
N VAL A 51 4.95 -0.14 7.72
CA VAL A 51 3.70 -0.41 6.96
C VAL A 51 3.59 -1.86 6.53
N LEU A 52 4.70 -2.56 6.32
CA LEU A 52 4.72 -4.02 6.24
C LEU A 52 5.88 -4.54 7.08
N PRO A 53 5.81 -5.76 7.62
CA PRO A 53 6.89 -6.30 8.43
C PRO A 53 8.22 -6.27 7.68
N ARG A 54 9.33 -5.98 8.37
CA ARG A 54 10.67 -6.02 7.73
C ARG A 54 10.99 -7.38 7.13
N ALA A 55 10.46 -8.44 7.74
CA ALA A 55 10.67 -9.82 7.33
C ALA A 55 10.07 -10.16 5.95
N VAL A 56 9.12 -9.36 5.44
CA VAL A 56 8.50 -9.56 4.11
C VAL A 56 9.12 -8.67 3.02
N GLY A 57 10.38 -8.26 3.20
CA GLY A 57 11.10 -7.45 2.21
C GLY A 57 10.97 -5.93 2.40
N ASN A 58 10.26 -5.45 3.43
CA ASN A 58 10.26 -4.03 3.82
C ASN A 58 11.51 -3.66 4.66
N SER A 59 12.70 -4.00 4.14
CA SER A 59 13.99 -3.78 4.79
C SER A 59 14.88 -2.88 3.94
N GLY A 60 15.82 -2.20 4.59
CA GLY A 60 16.80 -1.34 3.92
C GLY A 60 16.22 -0.03 3.37
N PRO A 61 17.00 0.69 2.54
CA PRO A 61 16.62 2.02 2.08
C PRO A 61 15.58 1.98 0.96
N TRP A 62 14.47 2.68 1.17
CA TRP A 62 13.44 2.94 0.16
C TRP A 62 13.36 4.42 -0.18
N PHE A 63 12.99 4.70 -1.43
CA PHE A 63 12.81 6.06 -1.94
C PHE A 63 11.40 6.23 -2.46
N ALA A 64 10.63 7.14 -1.86
CA ALA A 64 9.21 7.28 -2.13
C ALA A 64 8.83 8.62 -2.78
N HIS A 65 7.79 8.57 -3.61
CA HIS A 65 6.98 9.70 -4.06
C HIS A 65 5.55 9.51 -3.60
N SER A 66 4.80 10.60 -3.47
CA SER A 66 3.37 10.50 -3.26
C SER A 66 2.77 9.80 -4.47
N TYR A 67 1.74 9.02 -4.21
CA TYR A 67 1.12 8.24 -5.26
C TYR A 67 0.42 9.15 -6.29
N THR A 68 -0.06 10.32 -5.86
CA THR A 68 -0.57 11.39 -6.73
C THR A 68 0.51 11.95 -7.66
N THR A 69 1.72 12.23 -7.14
CA THR A 69 2.87 12.64 -7.97
C THR A 69 3.25 11.59 -9.01
N PHE A 70 3.20 10.31 -8.62
CA PHE A 70 3.48 9.21 -9.53
C PHE A 70 2.47 9.15 -10.68
N LEU A 71 1.18 9.18 -10.37
CA LEU A 71 0.12 9.11 -11.38
C LEU A 71 0.07 10.34 -12.30
N GLY A 72 0.47 11.52 -11.80
CA GLY A 72 0.55 12.73 -12.62
C GLY A 72 1.79 12.80 -13.53
N GLY A 73 2.72 11.85 -13.44
CA GLY A 73 3.98 11.92 -14.19
C GLY A 73 4.90 13.06 -13.72
N HIS A 74 4.77 13.50 -12.47
CA HIS A 74 5.49 14.66 -11.92
C HIS A 74 6.68 14.27 -11.05
N GLN A 75 7.14 13.01 -11.08
CA GLN A 75 8.25 12.51 -10.25
C GLN A 75 9.54 13.31 -10.45
N ASN A 76 9.75 13.86 -11.65
CA ASN A 76 10.91 14.70 -11.94
C ASN A 76 10.89 16.06 -11.25
N ASN A 77 9.72 16.53 -10.80
CA ASN A 77 9.57 17.84 -10.17
C ASN A 77 9.90 17.81 -8.67
N PHE A 78 9.86 16.63 -8.05
CA PHE A 78 10.01 16.46 -6.61
C PHE A 78 11.20 15.59 -6.22
N THR A 79 11.77 15.82 -5.04
CA THR A 79 12.77 14.92 -4.44
C THR A 79 12.07 13.72 -3.82
N ARG A 80 12.63 12.52 -4.03
CA ARG A 80 12.19 11.31 -3.34
C ARG A 80 12.45 11.42 -1.83
N ARG A 81 11.47 11.01 -1.02
CA ARG A 81 11.69 10.84 0.42
C ARG A 81 12.44 9.54 0.66
N ARG A 82 13.52 9.61 1.45
CA ARG A 82 14.29 8.43 1.86
C ARG A 82 13.75 7.86 3.17
N PHE A 83 13.53 6.55 3.17
CA PHE A 83 13.22 5.74 4.35
C PHE A 83 14.37 4.75 4.55
N PRO A 84 15.25 4.94 5.54
CA PRO A 84 16.50 4.18 5.62
C PRO A 84 16.32 2.70 5.98
N ASN A 85 15.24 2.35 6.70
CA ASN A 85 15.07 1.04 7.33
C ASN A 85 13.69 0.43 7.07
N GLY A 86 13.23 0.50 5.82
CA GLY A 86 11.85 0.18 5.43
C GLY A 86 10.91 1.39 5.54
N ILE A 87 9.76 1.29 4.90
CA ILE A 87 8.69 2.29 4.96
C ILE A 87 8.04 2.25 6.35
N GLU A 88 8.18 3.34 7.09
CA GLU A 88 7.75 3.45 8.49
C GLU A 88 7.20 4.85 8.83
N PHE A 89 6.22 4.90 9.74
CA PHE A 89 5.54 6.12 10.19
C PHE A 89 5.43 6.18 11.71
N PHE A 90 5.53 7.39 12.27
CA PHE A 90 5.31 7.64 13.69
C PHE A 90 3.82 7.81 13.98
N THR A 91 3.05 6.71 14.00
CA THR A 91 1.58 6.73 14.10
C THR A 91 0.99 5.90 15.24
N THR A 92 1.81 5.10 15.92
CA THR A 92 1.32 4.15 16.95
C THR A 92 2.03 4.31 18.28
N CYS A 93 1.34 4.06 19.39
CA CYS A 93 1.99 3.90 20.69
C CYS A 93 2.80 2.58 20.76
N SER A 94 3.70 2.46 21.73
CA SER A 94 4.51 1.25 21.96
C SER A 94 3.67 -0.01 22.07
N ASP A 95 2.58 0.04 22.83
CA ASP A 95 1.74 -1.13 23.13
C ASP A 95 1.02 -1.64 21.87
N CYS A 96 0.59 -0.72 21.01
CA CYS A 96 -0.05 -1.09 19.75
C CYS A 96 0.99 -1.61 18.75
N ASN A 97 2.14 -0.96 18.65
CA ASN A 97 3.19 -1.36 17.73
C ASN A 97 3.73 -2.77 18.06
N ASN A 98 4.00 -3.03 19.34
CA ASN A 98 4.44 -4.35 19.81
C ASN A 98 3.38 -5.43 19.61
N SER A 99 2.09 -5.08 19.74
CA SER A 99 0.99 -6.01 19.46
C SER A 99 1.00 -6.43 17.98
N ILE A 100 1.02 -5.47 17.05
CA ILE A 100 1.10 -5.75 15.60
C ILE A 100 2.30 -6.65 15.29
N GLY A 101 3.46 -6.30 15.82
CA GLY A 101 4.70 -7.04 15.63
C GLY A 101 4.69 -8.48 16.18
N SER A 102 3.67 -8.87 16.94
CA SER A 102 3.62 -10.16 17.62
C SER A 102 2.89 -11.25 16.84
N LEU A 103 1.58 -11.14 16.65
CA LEU A 103 0.74 -12.20 16.05
C LEU A 103 0.33 -11.83 14.63
N GLU A 104 0.01 -10.56 14.42
CA GLU A 104 -0.42 -10.02 13.13
C GLU A 104 0.72 -10.12 12.10
N ASP A 105 1.91 -9.61 12.42
CA ASP A 105 3.07 -9.66 11.52
C ASP A 105 3.50 -11.09 11.18
N LYS A 106 3.33 -12.06 12.11
CA LYS A 106 3.61 -13.47 11.85
C LYS A 106 2.69 -14.04 10.78
N SER A 107 1.40 -13.73 10.85
CA SER A 107 0.43 -14.20 9.84
C SER A 107 0.71 -13.63 8.45
N VAL A 108 1.20 -12.38 8.37
CA VAL A 108 1.64 -11.77 7.11
C VAL A 108 2.88 -12.49 6.57
N LEU A 109 3.86 -12.75 7.43
CA LEU A 109 5.10 -13.44 7.06
C LEU A 109 4.85 -14.87 6.56
N GLU A 110 4.04 -15.65 7.28
CA GLU A 110 3.69 -17.02 6.91
C GLU A 110 3.00 -17.06 5.54
N PHE A 111 2.04 -16.16 5.31
CA PHE A 111 1.36 -16.07 4.02
C PHE A 111 2.31 -15.63 2.91
N TYR A 112 3.15 -14.61 3.17
CA TYR A 112 4.18 -14.14 2.24
C TYR A 112 5.13 -15.26 1.81
N GLN A 113 5.72 -15.98 2.77
CA GLN A 113 6.68 -17.06 2.49
C GLN A 113 6.02 -18.22 1.73
N THR A 114 4.74 -18.51 2.03
CA THR A 114 3.99 -19.52 1.29
C THR A 114 3.83 -19.14 -0.17
N ILE A 115 3.42 -17.89 -0.44
CA ILE A 115 3.22 -17.42 -1.81
C ILE A 115 4.54 -17.23 -2.56
N GLU A 116 5.59 -16.75 -1.89
CA GLU A 116 6.94 -16.67 -2.44
C GLU A 116 7.47 -18.05 -2.84
N GLY A 117 7.33 -19.07 -1.98
CA GLY A 117 7.74 -20.43 -2.29
C GLY A 117 6.95 -21.03 -3.46
N VAL A 118 5.64 -20.75 -3.53
CA VAL A 118 4.78 -21.15 -4.64
C VAL A 118 5.23 -20.51 -5.96
N LEU A 119 5.46 -19.20 -5.98
CA LEU A 119 5.81 -18.47 -7.21
C LEU A 119 7.24 -18.75 -7.69
N ASN A 120 8.14 -19.10 -6.79
CA ASN A 120 9.51 -19.52 -7.10
C ASN A 120 9.64 -21.02 -7.37
N SER A 121 8.53 -21.78 -7.30
CA SER A 121 8.54 -23.21 -7.56
C SER A 121 8.91 -23.51 -9.02
N PRO A 122 9.80 -24.48 -9.29
CA PRO A 122 10.10 -24.91 -10.66
C PRO A 122 8.98 -25.75 -11.28
N LEU A 123 7.95 -26.11 -10.49
CA LEU A 123 6.86 -26.96 -10.93
C LEU A 123 5.82 -26.17 -11.74
N ARG A 124 5.16 -26.85 -12.69
CA ARG A 124 3.95 -26.32 -13.32
C ARG A 124 2.79 -26.42 -12.34
N LEU A 125 2.42 -25.28 -11.76
CA LEU A 125 1.33 -25.19 -10.80
C LEU A 125 -0.02 -25.03 -11.51
N PRO A 126 -1.12 -25.50 -10.88
CA PRO A 126 -2.46 -25.20 -11.37
C PRO A 126 -2.76 -23.69 -11.28
N PRO A 127 -3.77 -23.19 -12.02
CA PRO A 127 -4.16 -21.78 -11.99
C PRO A 127 -4.57 -21.27 -10.61
N THR A 128 -5.13 -22.15 -9.78
CA THR A 128 -5.57 -21.83 -8.42
C THR A 128 -4.99 -22.86 -7.47
N LEU A 129 -4.42 -22.41 -6.35
CA LEU A 129 -3.96 -23.26 -5.27
C LEU A 129 -4.81 -23.07 -4.02
N ILE A 130 -4.90 -24.13 -3.22
CA ILE A 130 -5.45 -24.04 -1.88
C ILE A 130 -4.32 -23.70 -0.92
N ILE A 131 -4.42 -22.55 -0.26
CA ILE A 131 -3.43 -22.04 0.68
C ILE A 131 -4.00 -22.09 2.08
N LYS A 132 -3.27 -22.71 3.00
CA LYS A 132 -3.63 -22.75 4.42
C LYS A 132 -3.07 -21.51 5.12
N THR A 133 -3.92 -20.72 5.75
CA THR A 133 -3.51 -19.49 6.46
C THR A 133 -4.46 -19.12 7.60
N LYS A 134 -3.99 -18.29 8.53
CA LYS A 134 -4.83 -17.65 9.56
C LYS A 134 -5.47 -16.40 8.98
N LEU A 135 -6.51 -16.58 8.17
CA LEU A 135 -7.08 -15.49 7.36
C LEU A 135 -7.57 -14.30 8.20
N ASN A 136 -8.20 -14.56 9.35
CA ASN A 136 -8.67 -13.50 10.24
C ASN A 136 -7.51 -12.64 10.77
N ARG A 137 -6.41 -13.26 11.23
CA ARG A 137 -5.18 -12.55 11.65
C ARG A 137 -4.54 -11.77 10.50
N LEU A 138 -4.42 -12.40 9.33
CA LEU A 138 -3.86 -11.78 8.14
C LEU A 138 -4.67 -10.52 7.76
N PHE A 139 -6.00 -10.64 7.72
CA PHE A 139 -6.87 -9.51 7.36
C PHE A 139 -6.76 -8.37 8.39
N ARG A 140 -6.77 -8.69 9.69
CA ARG A 140 -6.53 -7.69 10.76
C ARG A 140 -5.17 -6.99 10.59
N ALA A 141 -4.12 -7.75 10.30
CA ALA A 141 -2.77 -7.22 10.09
C ALA A 141 -2.74 -6.20 8.95
N ILE A 142 -3.33 -6.54 7.79
CA ILE A 142 -3.39 -5.64 6.64
C ILE A 142 -4.20 -4.37 6.96
N ILE A 143 -5.31 -4.47 7.69
CA ILE A 143 -6.06 -3.29 8.15
C ILE A 143 -5.20 -2.40 9.05
N PHE A 144 -4.47 -2.97 10.01
CA PHE A 144 -3.60 -2.21 10.90
C PHE A 144 -2.47 -1.51 10.14
N HIS A 145 -1.78 -2.23 9.27
CA HIS A 145 -0.73 -1.70 8.42
C HIS A 145 -1.19 -0.57 7.51
N LEU A 146 -2.34 -0.73 6.84
CA LEU A 146 -2.94 0.33 6.04
C LEU A 146 -3.30 1.54 6.90
N SER A 147 -3.86 1.32 8.10
CA SER A 147 -4.24 2.39 9.03
C SER A 147 -3.03 3.18 9.56
N THR A 148 -1.91 2.51 9.81
CA THR A 148 -0.67 3.14 10.31
C THR A 148 0.15 3.80 9.20
N ALA A 149 -0.10 3.47 7.92
CA ALA A 149 0.49 4.09 6.74
C ALA A 149 -0.09 5.48 6.44
N ASN A 150 -0.10 6.38 7.43
CA ASN A 150 -0.67 7.71 7.33
C ASN A 150 0.25 8.73 8.00
N ASP A 151 0.67 9.77 7.31
CA ASP A 151 1.48 10.83 7.90
C ASP A 151 0.63 12.00 8.44
N LYS A 152 -0.44 12.39 7.75
CA LYS A 152 -1.30 13.54 8.12
C LYS A 152 -2.77 13.48 7.69
N SER A 153 -3.18 12.49 6.92
CA SER A 153 -4.56 12.42 6.43
C SER A 153 -5.54 12.31 7.61
N PRO A 154 -6.74 12.91 7.52
CA PRO A 154 -7.82 12.69 8.47
C PRO A 154 -8.04 11.20 8.71
N ASP A 155 -8.64 10.85 9.86
CA ASP A 155 -9.06 9.47 10.09
C ASP A 155 -10.03 9.03 8.97
N ALA A 156 -9.66 7.94 8.31
CA ALA A 156 -10.49 7.25 7.33
C ALA A 156 -11.51 6.34 8.00
N ALA A 157 -12.50 5.86 7.24
CA ALA A 157 -13.42 4.83 7.72
C ALA A 157 -12.68 3.57 8.19
N LEU A 158 -11.62 3.19 7.47
CA LEU A 158 -10.73 2.08 7.84
C LEU A 158 -10.04 2.30 9.19
N ASP A 159 -9.63 3.52 9.53
CA ASP A 159 -8.96 3.82 10.80
C ASP A 159 -9.88 3.58 11.99
N ASN A 160 -11.18 3.88 11.84
CA ASN A 160 -12.16 3.58 12.88
C ASN A 160 -12.41 2.08 13.05
N VAL A 161 -12.39 1.31 11.95
CA VAL A 161 -12.46 -0.15 12.01
C VAL A 161 -11.22 -0.73 12.69
N ALA A 162 -10.03 -0.27 12.32
CA ALA A 162 -8.76 -0.66 12.93
C ALA A 162 -8.78 -0.43 14.45
N LYS A 163 -9.27 0.73 14.91
CA LYS A 163 -9.42 1.03 16.34
C LYS A 163 -10.32 0.02 17.07
N LYS A 164 -11.51 -0.23 16.53
CA LYS A 164 -12.46 -1.17 17.14
C LYS A 164 -11.93 -2.60 17.16
N LEU A 165 -11.26 -3.04 16.10
CA LEU A 165 -10.58 -4.34 16.05
C LEU A 165 -9.48 -4.43 17.12
N ARG A 166 -8.65 -3.38 17.26
CA ARG A 166 -7.58 -3.33 18.25
C ARG A 166 -8.10 -3.37 19.68
N LEU A 167 -9.22 -2.71 19.95
CA LEU A 167 -9.87 -2.67 21.26
C LEU A 167 -10.75 -3.90 21.52
N ASN A 168 -10.82 -4.85 20.58
CA ASN A 168 -11.70 -6.02 20.62
C ASN A 168 -13.20 -5.67 20.75
N GLU A 169 -13.58 -4.47 20.31
CA GLU A 169 -14.97 -3.99 20.23
C GLU A 169 -15.67 -4.46 18.95
N LEU A 170 -14.89 -4.95 17.99
CA LEU A 170 -15.35 -5.46 16.71
C LEU A 170 -14.58 -6.74 16.37
N HIS A 171 -15.30 -7.75 15.89
CA HIS A 171 -14.70 -8.93 15.29
C HIS A 171 -14.62 -8.76 13.77
N ILE A 172 -13.58 -9.32 13.13
CA ILE A 172 -13.30 -9.09 11.70
C ILE A 172 -14.45 -9.52 10.78
N THR A 173 -15.16 -10.60 11.12
CA THR A 173 -16.35 -11.07 10.38
C THR A 173 -17.51 -10.06 10.37
N LYS A 174 -17.52 -9.11 11.32
CA LYS A 174 -18.55 -8.07 11.44
C LYS A 174 -18.09 -6.71 10.91
N ALA A 175 -16.86 -6.60 10.40
CA ALA A 175 -16.26 -5.33 10.02
C ALA A 175 -16.89 -4.67 8.78
N ARG A 176 -17.75 -5.39 8.03
CA ARG A 176 -18.33 -4.93 6.75
C ARG A 176 -17.26 -4.44 5.75
N LEU A 177 -16.06 -5.01 5.85
CA LEU A 177 -14.97 -4.82 4.92
C LEU A 177 -14.69 -6.14 4.21
N TYR A 178 -14.24 -6.05 2.97
CA TYR A 178 -13.91 -7.18 2.14
C TYR A 178 -12.41 -7.23 1.87
N PHE A 179 -11.85 -8.43 1.99
CA PHE A 179 -10.43 -8.69 1.83
C PHE A 179 -10.11 -9.36 0.51
N PHE A 180 -9.09 -8.87 -0.17
CA PHE A 180 -8.60 -9.40 -1.43
C PHE A 180 -7.08 -9.52 -1.37
N ALA A 181 -6.55 -10.57 -2.00
CA ALA A 181 -5.12 -10.78 -2.15
C ALA A 181 -4.83 -11.37 -3.54
N TRP A 182 -3.69 -11.01 -4.13
CA TRP A 182 -3.27 -11.51 -5.44
C TRP A 182 -1.74 -11.55 -5.57
N PRO A 183 -1.19 -12.37 -6.49
CA PRO A 183 0.21 -12.29 -6.89
C PRO A 183 0.56 -10.93 -7.52
N TYR A 184 1.51 -10.23 -6.94
CA TYR A 184 2.01 -8.96 -7.44
C TYR A 184 3.47 -9.09 -7.86
N ILE A 185 3.77 -8.77 -9.12
CA ILE A 185 5.10 -8.99 -9.75
C ILE A 185 5.78 -7.64 -10.04
N GLY A 186 5.49 -6.62 -9.24
CA GLY A 186 6.19 -5.32 -9.32
C GLY A 186 7.45 -5.29 -8.45
N ASP A 187 8.35 -4.35 -8.72
CA ASP A 187 9.54 -4.09 -7.90
C ASP A 187 9.34 -2.94 -6.91
N LYS A 188 8.15 -2.32 -6.92
CA LYS A 188 7.78 -1.19 -6.08
C LYS A 188 6.90 -1.60 -4.91
N HIS A 189 7.09 -0.93 -3.78
CA HIS A 189 6.18 -0.98 -2.65
C HIS A 189 5.13 0.13 -2.82
N VAL A 190 3.88 -0.26 -2.96
CA VAL A 190 2.75 0.62 -3.26
C VAL A 190 1.79 0.63 -2.09
N ILE A 191 1.46 1.82 -1.60
CA ILE A 191 0.43 2.05 -0.59
C ILE A 191 -0.56 3.03 -1.20
N VAL A 192 -1.79 2.60 -1.42
CA VAL A 192 -2.88 3.47 -1.85
C VAL A 192 -3.94 3.48 -0.77
N ARG A 193 -4.33 4.67 -0.32
CA ARG A 193 -5.40 4.82 0.66
C ARG A 193 -6.51 5.69 0.11
N ASP A 194 -7.70 5.46 0.65
CA ASP A 194 -8.79 6.42 0.61
C ASP A 194 -9.28 6.76 -0.81
N PHE A 195 -9.27 5.79 -1.73
CA PHE A 195 -9.79 6.00 -3.08
C PHE A 195 -11.15 5.33 -3.25
N ALA A 196 -12.04 6.02 -3.95
CA ALA A 196 -13.26 5.44 -4.46
C ALA A 196 -13.11 5.19 -5.96
N TRP A 197 -13.80 4.19 -6.46
CA TRP A 197 -13.81 3.84 -7.88
C TRP A 197 -15.22 3.43 -8.29
N THR A 198 -15.52 3.65 -9.55
CA THR A 198 -16.75 3.17 -10.16
C THR A 198 -16.46 2.70 -11.57
N ASN A 199 -17.18 1.68 -11.99
CA ASN A 199 -17.30 1.25 -13.36
C ASN A 199 -18.70 1.61 -13.85
N MET A 200 -18.74 2.54 -14.80
CA MET A 200 -19.97 3.13 -15.32
C MET A 200 -20.75 2.17 -16.22
N LYS A 201 -20.09 1.18 -16.82
CA LYS A 201 -20.71 0.21 -17.74
C LYS A 201 -21.55 -0.81 -16.97
N ASP A 202 -21.01 -1.32 -15.87
CA ASP A 202 -21.62 -2.39 -15.09
C ASP A 202 -22.30 -1.85 -13.80
N HIS A 203 -22.32 -0.52 -13.63
CA HIS A 203 -22.91 0.20 -12.49
C HIS A 203 -22.48 -0.31 -11.11
N TYR A 204 -21.19 -0.64 -10.98
CA TYR A 204 -20.59 -1.07 -9.70
C TYR A 204 -19.45 -0.14 -9.31
N GLY A 205 -19.14 -0.11 -8.03
CA GLY A 205 -18.10 0.75 -7.50
C GLY A 205 -18.06 0.65 -5.99
N GLY A 206 -17.02 1.19 -5.40
CA GLY A 206 -16.83 1.18 -3.97
C GLY A 206 -15.61 1.97 -3.57
N TYR A 207 -15.27 1.83 -2.30
CA TYR A 207 -14.12 2.45 -1.68
C TYR A 207 -13.10 1.37 -1.30
N ALA A 208 -11.82 1.66 -1.50
CA ALA A 208 -10.77 0.70 -1.27
C ALA A 208 -9.45 1.33 -0.83
N HIS A 209 -8.62 0.46 -0.26
CA HIS A 209 -7.23 0.69 0.09
C HIS A 209 -6.43 -0.46 -0.50
N VAL A 210 -5.20 -0.17 -0.93
CA VAL A 210 -4.31 -1.14 -1.55
C VAL A 210 -2.95 -1.08 -0.88
N LEU A 211 -2.38 -2.25 -0.64
CA LEU A 211 -1.03 -2.41 -0.13
C LEU A 211 -0.33 -3.48 -0.98
N LYS A 212 0.78 -3.14 -1.62
CA LYS A 212 1.53 -4.06 -2.46
C LYS A 212 3.00 -4.06 -2.10
N LEU A 213 3.55 -5.26 -1.97
CA LEU A 213 4.98 -5.51 -1.88
C LEU A 213 5.20 -6.92 -2.43
N ALA A 214 5.97 -7.03 -3.49
CA ALA A 214 6.13 -8.32 -4.17
C ALA A 214 6.59 -9.41 -3.18
N PRO A 215 6.02 -10.63 -3.28
CA PRO A 215 5.18 -11.09 -4.38
C PRO A 215 3.66 -10.89 -4.16
N LEU A 216 3.25 -10.02 -3.22
CA LEU A 216 1.86 -9.91 -2.80
C LEU A 216 1.27 -8.51 -2.97
N GLY A 217 0.04 -8.49 -3.43
CA GLY A 217 -0.83 -7.34 -3.36
C GLY A 217 -2.06 -7.66 -2.52
N PHE A 218 -2.52 -6.67 -1.76
CA PHE A 218 -3.70 -6.73 -0.93
C PHE A 218 -4.62 -5.55 -1.23
N ALA A 219 -5.92 -5.80 -1.12
CA ALA A 219 -6.91 -4.73 -1.09
C ALA A 219 -7.93 -4.96 0.03
N VAL A 220 -8.37 -3.85 0.62
CA VAL A 220 -9.44 -3.82 1.61
C VAL A 220 -10.45 -2.78 1.17
N GLY A 221 -11.73 -3.16 1.09
CA GLY A 221 -12.77 -2.23 0.64
C GLY A 221 -14.14 -2.53 1.22
N ASP A 222 -15.14 -1.77 0.80
CA ASP A 222 -16.54 -1.86 1.27
C ASP A 222 -17.45 -2.70 0.36
N THR A 223 -16.89 -3.28 -0.71
CA THR A 223 -17.64 -4.09 -1.68
C THR A 223 -17.11 -5.51 -1.80
N PRO A 224 -18.00 -6.51 -2.02
CA PRO A 224 -17.61 -7.93 -2.13
C PRO A 224 -16.87 -8.27 -3.43
N LYS A 225 -16.89 -7.36 -4.40
CA LYS A 225 -16.22 -7.49 -5.70
C LYS A 225 -15.27 -6.32 -5.87
N PHE A 226 -14.03 -6.62 -6.21
CA PHE A 226 -13.02 -5.59 -6.45
C PHE A 226 -12.28 -5.88 -7.74
N LYS A 227 -12.55 -5.07 -8.79
CA LYS A 227 -11.91 -5.18 -10.11
C LYS A 227 -11.92 -6.62 -10.69
N GLY A 228 -13.05 -7.31 -10.54
CA GLY A 228 -13.21 -8.71 -10.99
C GLY A 228 -12.64 -9.78 -10.04
N MET A 229 -12.13 -9.41 -8.86
CA MET A 229 -11.76 -10.35 -7.80
C MET A 229 -12.92 -10.62 -6.87
N THR A 230 -12.95 -11.85 -6.34
CA THR A 230 -13.87 -12.27 -5.29
C THR A 230 -13.21 -12.10 -3.93
N SER A 231 -13.96 -11.63 -2.94
CA SER A 231 -13.43 -11.46 -1.59
C SER A 231 -13.10 -12.81 -0.95
N LEU A 232 -12.08 -12.82 -0.09
CA LEU A 232 -11.75 -13.96 0.77
C LEU A 232 -12.68 -14.09 2.00
N ASN A 233 -13.61 -13.15 2.18
CA ASN A 233 -14.53 -13.12 3.32
C ASN A 233 -15.33 -14.41 3.58
N PRO A 234 -15.75 -15.20 2.57
CA PRO A 234 -16.45 -16.47 2.81
C PRO A 234 -15.65 -17.47 3.66
N TYR A 235 -14.32 -17.30 3.76
CA TYR A 235 -13.42 -18.16 4.53
C TYR A 235 -13.08 -17.60 5.91
N LEU A 236 -13.64 -16.46 6.32
CA LEU A 236 -13.44 -15.94 7.68
C LEU A 236 -14.18 -16.80 8.69
N THR A 237 -13.57 -17.01 9.85
CA THR A 237 -14.15 -17.86 10.91
C THR A 237 -14.48 -17.05 12.17
N ALA A 238 -15.01 -17.72 13.19
CA ALA A 238 -15.36 -17.08 14.47
C ALA A 238 -14.15 -16.75 15.35
N THR A 239 -12.96 -17.25 15.03
CA THR A 239 -11.75 -17.06 15.85
C THR A 239 -10.59 -16.51 15.01
N ASP A 240 -9.74 -15.69 15.61
CA ASP A 240 -8.63 -15.08 14.87
C ASP A 240 -7.52 -16.08 14.54
N ASP A 241 -7.33 -17.10 15.38
CA ASP A 241 -6.16 -17.99 15.33
C ASP A 241 -6.37 -19.31 14.57
N GLU A 242 -7.56 -19.51 14.01
CA GLU A 242 -7.90 -20.69 13.21
C GLU A 242 -7.27 -20.64 11.82
N TYR A 243 -6.72 -21.78 11.40
CA TYR A 243 -6.25 -21.96 10.04
C TYR A 243 -7.41 -22.35 9.13
N VAL A 244 -7.50 -21.68 7.98
CA VAL A 244 -8.45 -22.00 6.92
C VAL A 244 -7.73 -22.23 5.61
N GLU A 245 -8.40 -22.96 4.72
CA GLU A 245 -7.97 -23.21 3.36
C GLU A 245 -8.68 -22.24 2.41
N ILE A 246 -7.90 -21.40 1.74
CA ILE A 246 -8.42 -20.41 0.78
C ILE A 246 -7.97 -20.74 -0.65
N PRO A 247 -8.83 -20.57 -1.66
CA PRO A 247 -8.39 -20.57 -3.05
C PRO A 247 -7.60 -19.29 -3.33
N PHE A 248 -6.42 -19.45 -3.90
CA PHE A 248 -5.55 -18.36 -4.30
C PHE A 248 -5.25 -18.47 -5.80
N ASP A 249 -5.74 -17.51 -6.57
CA ASP A 249 -5.57 -17.45 -8.01
C ASP A 249 -4.15 -16.97 -8.36
N LEU A 250 -3.37 -17.85 -8.98
CA LEU A 250 -1.99 -17.59 -9.40
C LEU A 250 -1.88 -16.97 -10.79
N PHE A 251 -2.94 -17.01 -11.60
CA PHE A 251 -2.92 -16.50 -12.97
C PHE A 251 -3.21 -15.01 -13.04
N ARG A 252 -3.91 -14.48 -12.04
CA ARG A 252 -4.07 -13.04 -11.88
C ARG A 252 -2.78 -12.38 -11.37
N LYS A 253 -1.86 -12.15 -12.29
CA LYS A 253 -0.56 -11.52 -12.05
C LYS A 253 -0.62 -10.06 -12.46
N GLU A 254 -0.79 -9.18 -11.48
CA GLU A 254 -0.76 -7.74 -11.71
C GLU A 254 0.69 -7.26 -11.54
N SER A 255 1.31 -6.81 -12.62
CA SER A 255 2.65 -6.19 -12.57
C SER A 255 2.60 -4.66 -12.58
N ASP A 256 1.43 -4.09 -12.87
CA ASP A 256 1.27 -2.63 -12.91
C ASP A 256 1.20 -2.06 -11.49
N ASP A 257 2.14 -1.17 -11.17
CA ASP A 257 2.19 -0.45 -9.91
C ASP A 257 1.01 0.55 -9.77
N ALA A 258 0.48 1.02 -10.91
CA ALA A 258 -0.59 2.01 -11.00
C ALA A 258 -1.98 1.38 -10.81
N TRP A 259 -2.16 0.13 -11.23
CA TRP A 259 -3.36 -0.65 -10.96
C TRP A 259 -3.57 -0.82 -9.44
N PRO A 260 -4.80 -0.94 -8.90
CA PRO A 260 -6.09 -0.66 -9.53
C PRO A 260 -6.47 0.83 -9.43
N ALA A 261 -5.52 1.69 -9.08
CA ALA A 261 -5.73 3.10 -8.77
C ALA A 261 -5.55 4.02 -10.01
N VAL A 262 -5.46 3.43 -11.19
CA VAL A 262 -5.68 4.06 -12.50
C VAL A 262 -6.93 3.45 -13.13
N PRO A 263 -7.86 4.28 -13.64
CA PRO A 263 -9.06 3.76 -14.28
C PRO A 263 -8.73 3.08 -15.61
N SER A 264 -9.42 1.98 -15.90
CA SER A 264 -9.53 1.42 -17.24
C SER A 264 -10.75 1.99 -17.98
N ASP A 265 -11.05 1.47 -19.17
CA ASP A 265 -12.23 1.88 -19.94
C ASP A 265 -13.50 1.78 -19.10
N TRP A 266 -14.33 2.84 -19.14
CA TRP A 266 -15.55 2.99 -18.36
C TRP A 266 -15.37 3.13 -16.84
N GLU A 267 -14.14 3.29 -16.36
CA GLU A 267 -13.89 3.49 -14.94
C GLU A 267 -13.61 4.95 -14.60
N ALA A 268 -14.04 5.37 -13.41
CA ALA A 268 -13.65 6.62 -12.79
C ALA A 268 -13.08 6.33 -11.41
N ILE A 269 -12.08 7.12 -11.02
CA ILE A 269 -11.45 7.04 -9.69
C ILE A 269 -11.54 8.42 -9.05
N LEU A 270 -12.04 8.44 -7.82
CA LEU A 270 -12.13 9.61 -6.97
C LEU A 270 -11.12 9.47 -5.85
N ARG A 271 -10.37 10.54 -5.59
CA ARG A 271 -9.31 10.54 -4.59
C ARG A 271 -9.24 11.89 -3.86
N GLY A 272 -8.78 11.85 -2.62
CA GLY A 272 -8.33 13.04 -1.91
C GLY A 272 -6.91 13.45 -2.32
N ASP A 273 -6.42 14.53 -1.70
CA ASP A 273 -5.09 15.09 -1.98
C ASP A 273 -3.92 14.17 -1.59
N SER A 274 -4.16 13.24 -0.64
CA SER A 274 -3.19 12.26 -0.16
C SER A 274 -3.66 10.82 -0.45
N MET A 275 -3.33 10.31 -1.65
CA MET A 275 -3.72 8.95 -2.05
C MET A 275 -2.75 7.85 -1.58
N GLY A 276 -1.74 8.19 -0.77
CA GLY A 276 -0.68 7.28 -0.32
C GLY A 276 0.65 7.50 -1.04
N MET A 277 1.46 6.45 -1.20
CA MET A 277 2.79 6.54 -1.78
C MET A 277 3.19 5.33 -2.61
N ILE A 278 4.16 5.57 -3.48
CA ILE A 278 4.92 4.51 -4.15
C ILE A 278 6.38 4.67 -3.80
N SER A 279 7.04 3.54 -3.56
CA SER A 279 8.45 3.53 -3.22
C SER A 279 9.19 2.42 -3.94
N GLN A 280 10.46 2.68 -4.22
CA GLN A 280 11.35 1.76 -4.90
C GLN A 280 12.72 1.73 -4.22
N ARG A 281 13.45 0.64 -4.40
CA ARG A 281 14.87 0.57 -4.06
C ARG A 281 15.68 1.36 -5.10
N ASN A 282 16.88 1.79 -4.72
CA ASN A 282 17.82 2.43 -5.67
C ASN A 282 18.51 1.39 -6.54
#